data_AF-A0A1B8NY25-F1
#
_entry.id   AF-A0A1B8NY25-F1
#
_cell.length_a   1.000
_cell.length_b   1.000
_cell.length_c   1.000
_cell.angle_alpha   90.00
_cell.angle_beta   90.00
_cell.angle_gamma   90.00
#
_symmetry.space_group_name_H-M   'P 1'
#
loop_
_entity.id
_entity.type
_entity.pdbx_description
1 polymer ?
#
loop_
_entity_poly.entity_id
_entity_poly.type
_entity_poly.pdbx_seq_one_letter_code
_entity_poly.pdbx_strand_id
1 'polypeptide(L)'
;MGRKLNHWLWLATQNLEDFPESAAKLLNMIEWWILLTMPEDEIKQVTRFKSLSEDQQQLVKSATKVKAKYTEGVVLGGRIESLFRVVPPSLYLSLAGTEGEEKAERKQVMDELKCSELDAGIEIARRMDEKRGIGG
;
A
#
# COMPACT_ATOMS: atom_id res chain seq x y z
N MET A 1 -23.17 -13.37 -7.46
CA MET A 1 -23.81 -12.52 -8.48
C MET A 1 -22.78 -11.78 -9.35
N GLY A 2 -21.70 -11.20 -8.79
CA GLY A 2 -20.70 -10.41 -9.55
C GLY A 2 -20.02 -11.12 -10.74
N ARG A 3 -19.54 -12.37 -10.58
CA ARG A 3 -18.94 -13.13 -11.69
C ARG A 3 -19.90 -13.38 -12.86
N LYS A 4 -21.21 -13.53 -12.60
CA LYS A 4 -22.22 -13.68 -13.66
C LYS A 4 -22.46 -12.39 -14.45
N LEU A 5 -22.04 -11.26 -13.89
CA LEU A 5 -22.13 -9.93 -14.50
C LEU A 5 -20.77 -9.41 -14.96
N ASN A 6 -19.73 -10.27 -15.00
CA ASN A 6 -18.35 -9.86 -15.32
C ASN A 6 -17.77 -8.74 -14.42
N HIS A 7 -18.15 -8.73 -13.14
CA HIS A 7 -17.61 -7.79 -12.16
C HIS A 7 -16.54 -8.45 -11.30
N TRP A 8 -15.47 -7.70 -11.01
CA TRP A 8 -14.43 -8.04 -10.05
C TRP A 8 -14.56 -7.17 -8.80
N LEU A 9 -14.66 -7.80 -7.63
CA LEU A 9 -14.73 -7.08 -6.35
C LEU A 9 -13.32 -6.85 -5.80
N TRP A 10 -12.98 -5.59 -5.55
CA TRP A 10 -11.79 -5.19 -4.80
C TRP A 10 -12.19 -4.64 -3.45
N LEU A 11 -11.57 -5.16 -2.38
CA LEU A 11 -11.71 -4.65 -1.02
C LEU A 11 -10.33 -4.21 -0.55
N ALA A 12 -10.25 -3.04 0.07
CA ALA A 12 -9.05 -2.53 0.72
C ALA A 12 -9.44 -2.02 2.11
N THR A 13 -8.80 -2.57 3.14
CA THR A 13 -8.99 -2.14 4.53
C THR A 13 -7.63 -2.04 5.21
N GLN A 14 -7.52 -1.14 6.18
CA GLN A 14 -6.40 -1.10 7.12
C GLN A 14 -6.69 -1.90 8.38
N ASN A 15 -7.96 -2.15 8.69
CA ASN A 15 -8.41 -2.81 9.91
C ASN A 15 -9.32 -3.99 9.55
N LEU A 16 -8.85 -5.21 9.78
CA LEU A 16 -9.64 -6.42 9.60
C LEU A 16 -10.58 -6.70 10.78
N GLU A 17 -10.39 -6.04 11.93
CA GLU A 17 -11.25 -6.20 13.10
C GLU A 17 -12.68 -5.71 12.86
N ASP A 18 -12.83 -4.70 11.99
CA ASP A 18 -14.13 -4.15 11.61
C ASP A 18 -14.99 -5.14 10.80
N PHE A 19 -14.39 -6.23 10.29
CA PHE A 19 -15.13 -7.26 9.58
C PHE A 19 -15.79 -8.25 10.55
N PRO A 20 -17.12 -8.41 10.48
CA PRO A 20 -17.83 -9.38 11.31
C PRO A 20 -17.52 -10.81 10.85
N GLU A 21 -17.73 -11.79 11.73
CA GLU A 21 -17.56 -13.22 11.41
C GLU A 21 -18.40 -13.68 10.20
N SER A 22 -19.55 -13.04 9.96
CA SER A 22 -20.38 -13.31 8.79
C SER A 22 -19.68 -13.01 7.45
N ALA A 23 -18.64 -12.17 7.45
CA ALA A 23 -17.83 -11.88 6.27
C ALA A 23 -16.90 -13.03 5.86
N ALA A 24 -16.69 -14.04 6.70
CA ALA A 24 -15.80 -15.18 6.39
C ALA A 24 -16.19 -15.87 5.07
N LYS A 25 -17.48 -16.04 4.81
CA LYS A 25 -17.96 -16.63 3.54
C LYS A 25 -17.58 -15.78 2.32
N LEU A 26 -17.64 -14.45 2.46
CA LEU A 26 -17.25 -13.52 1.39
C LEU A 26 -15.74 -13.58 1.16
N LEU A 27 -14.96 -13.45 2.23
CA LEU A 27 -13.50 -13.38 2.17
C LEU A 27 -12.86 -14.69 1.70
N ASN A 28 -13.47 -15.84 2.01
CA ASN A 28 -13.03 -17.14 1.51
C ASN A 28 -13.22 -17.32 -0.02
N MET A 29 -14.08 -16.51 -0.66
CA MET A 29 -14.26 -16.53 -2.12
C MET A 29 -13.29 -15.61 -2.86
N ILE A 30 -12.51 -14.79 -2.15
CA ILE A 30 -11.55 -13.87 -2.76
C ILE A 30 -10.39 -14.66 -3.35
N GLU A 31 -10.08 -14.37 -4.62
CA GLU A 31 -9.07 -15.08 -5.38
C GLU A 31 -7.63 -14.69 -4.97
N TRP A 32 -7.43 -13.42 -4.62
CA TRP A 32 -6.14 -12.87 -4.25
C TRP A 32 -6.22 -12.10 -2.94
N TRP A 33 -5.34 -12.46 -2.01
CA TRP A 33 -5.05 -11.65 -0.85
C TRP A 33 -3.78 -10.87 -1.10
N ILE A 34 -3.87 -9.54 -1.05
CA ILE A 34 -2.72 -8.64 -1.15
C ILE A 34 -2.48 -8.09 0.25
N LEU A 35 -1.45 -8.61 0.91
CA LEU A 35 -1.10 -8.31 2.29
C LEU A 35 0.12 -7.37 2.27
N LEU A 36 -0.10 -6.08 2.49
CA LEU A 36 1.00 -5.11 2.65
C LEU A 36 1.68 -5.29 4.01
N THR A 37 2.68 -4.45 4.30
CA THR A 37 3.34 -4.44 5.61
C THR A 37 2.30 -4.26 6.72
N MET A 38 2.23 -5.20 7.66
CA MET A 38 1.28 -5.16 8.77
C MET A 38 1.95 -5.64 10.07
N PRO A 39 1.53 -5.11 11.23
CA PRO A 39 2.01 -5.58 12.52
C PRO A 39 1.47 -6.99 12.84
N GLU A 40 2.08 -7.66 13.83
CA GLU A 40 1.80 -9.09 14.10
C GLU A 40 0.37 -9.38 14.55
N ASP A 41 -0.29 -8.42 15.18
CA ASP A 41 -1.70 -8.45 15.56
C ASP A 41 -2.62 -8.50 14.32
N GLU A 42 -2.36 -7.70 13.30
CA GLU A 42 -3.11 -7.73 12.04
C GLU A 42 -2.95 -9.06 11.29
N ILE A 43 -1.78 -9.71 11.37
CA ILE A 43 -1.59 -11.06 10.81
C ILE A 43 -2.56 -12.05 11.46
N LYS A 44 -2.79 -11.95 12.77
CA LYS A 44 -3.77 -12.81 13.47
C LYS A 44 -5.18 -12.53 12.96
N GLN A 45 -5.52 -11.28 12.66
CA GLN A 45 -6.81 -10.94 12.08
C GLN A 45 -6.99 -11.53 10.67
N VAL A 46 -5.94 -11.56 9.84
CA VAL A 46 -5.95 -12.29 8.57
C VAL A 46 -6.23 -13.77 8.79
N THR A 47 -5.59 -14.39 9.79
CA THR A 47 -5.76 -15.84 10.07
C THR A 47 -7.18 -16.24 10.48
N ARG A 48 -8.03 -15.30 10.94
CA ARG A 48 -9.46 -15.55 11.18
C ARG A 48 -10.21 -15.93 9.91
N PHE A 49 -9.82 -15.33 8.77
CA PHE A 49 -10.53 -15.46 7.50
C PHE A 49 -9.79 -16.29 6.46
N LYS A 50 -8.47 -16.42 6.57
CA LYS A 50 -7.62 -17.19 5.67
C LYS A 50 -6.57 -17.97 6.46
N SER A 51 -6.61 -19.31 6.38
CA SER A 51 -5.55 -20.14 6.93
C SER A 51 -4.23 -19.87 6.20
N LEU A 52 -3.18 -19.57 6.98
CA LEU A 52 -1.82 -19.34 6.48
C LEU A 52 -0.88 -20.40 7.04
N SER A 53 -0.06 -21.02 6.19
CA SER A 53 1.04 -21.88 6.65
C SER A 53 2.09 -21.06 7.42
N GLU A 54 2.95 -21.73 8.18
CA GLU A 54 4.05 -21.05 8.89
C GLU A 54 4.96 -20.29 7.92
N ASP A 55 5.28 -20.88 6.75
CA ASP A 55 6.08 -20.24 5.71
C ASP A 55 5.39 -18.99 5.12
N GLN A 56 4.07 -19.05 4.91
CA GLN A 56 3.30 -17.90 4.43
C GLN A 56 3.28 -16.78 5.48
N GLN A 57 3.15 -17.11 6.76
CA GLN A 57 3.23 -16.13 7.84
C GLN A 57 4.62 -15.49 7.90
N GLN A 58 5.69 -16.27 7.76
CA GLN A 58 7.06 -15.75 7.69
C GLN A 58 7.26 -14.83 6.47
N LEU A 59 6.72 -15.21 5.31
CA LEU A 59 6.77 -14.38 4.11
C LEU A 59 6.05 -13.04 4.32
N VAL A 60 4.86 -13.04 4.93
CA VAL A 60 4.13 -11.80 5.25
C VAL A 60 4.91 -10.93 6.22
N LYS A 61 5.52 -11.52 7.25
CA LYS A 61 6.38 -10.81 8.21
C LYS A 61 7.65 -10.22 7.58
N SER A 62 8.12 -10.80 6.47
CA SER A 62 9.32 -10.33 5.77
C SER A 62 9.10 -9.04 4.96
N ALA A 63 7.85 -8.65 4.69
CA ALA A 63 7.54 -7.48 3.89
C ALA A 63 7.95 -6.17 4.61
N THR A 64 8.75 -5.35 3.94
CA THR A 64 9.25 -4.07 4.48
C THR A 64 8.70 -2.86 3.72
N LYS A 65 8.73 -1.70 4.38
CA LYS A 65 8.47 -0.41 3.74
C LYS A 65 9.56 0.59 4.09
N VAL A 66 9.88 1.44 3.14
CA VAL A 66 10.80 2.57 3.36
C VAL A 66 10.10 3.84 2.87
N LYS A 67 9.89 4.79 3.80
CA LYS A 67 9.22 6.07 3.52
C LYS A 67 9.86 6.74 2.32
N ALA A 68 9.02 7.25 1.41
CA ALA A 68 9.45 7.87 0.17
C ALA A 68 10.38 7.01 -0.69
N LYS A 69 10.34 5.67 -0.63
CA LYS A 69 11.06 4.77 -1.56
C LYS A 69 10.17 3.66 -2.11
N TYR A 70 9.79 2.72 -1.28
CA TYR A 70 8.99 1.57 -1.70
C TYR A 70 8.16 1.00 -0.56
N THR A 71 7.13 0.25 -0.93
CA THR A 71 6.34 -0.58 -0.02
C THR A 71 6.31 -1.99 -0.57
N GLU A 72 6.58 -2.97 0.28
CA GLU A 72 6.41 -4.37 -0.05
C GLU A 72 5.10 -4.93 0.46
N GLY A 73 4.70 -6.02 -0.16
CA GLY A 73 3.62 -6.86 0.30
C GLY A 73 3.76 -8.26 -0.24
N VAL A 74 2.85 -9.13 0.18
CA VAL A 74 2.76 -10.50 -0.28
C VAL A 74 1.44 -10.66 -1.01
N VAL A 75 1.51 -11.23 -2.21
CA VAL A 75 0.31 -11.71 -2.91
C VAL A 75 0.16 -13.20 -2.63
N LEU A 76 -1.01 -13.59 -2.14
CA LEU A 76 -1.40 -14.98 -1.92
C LEU A 76 -2.62 -15.29 -2.77
N GLY A 77 -2.46 -16.17 -3.75
CA GLY A 77 -3.50 -16.66 -4.64
C GLY A 77 -3.25 -18.11 -5.04
N GLY A 78 -4.23 -18.75 -5.70
CA GLY A 78 -4.15 -20.20 -5.97
C GLY A 78 -2.97 -20.66 -6.85
N ARG A 79 -2.31 -19.75 -7.57
CA ARG A 79 -1.14 -20.05 -8.43
C ARG A 79 0.07 -19.16 -8.15
N ILE A 80 -0.04 -18.20 -7.24
CA ILE A 80 1.00 -17.21 -6.98
C ILE A 80 1.07 -16.92 -5.49
N GLU A 81 2.24 -17.17 -4.93
CA GLU A 81 2.59 -16.83 -3.55
C GLU A 81 3.97 -16.17 -3.61
N SER A 82 4.00 -14.85 -3.54
CA SER A 82 5.25 -14.11 -3.75
C SER A 82 5.24 -12.78 -3.00
N LEU A 83 6.43 -12.40 -2.52
CA LEU A 83 6.74 -11.02 -2.19
C LEU A 83 6.70 -10.18 -3.47
N PHE A 84 6.13 -8.99 -3.39
CA PHE A 84 6.22 -7.97 -4.42
C PHE A 84 6.64 -6.64 -3.81
N ARG A 85 7.24 -5.78 -4.63
CA ARG A 85 7.67 -4.43 -4.24
C ARG A 85 7.04 -3.40 -5.15
N VAL A 86 6.35 -2.44 -4.56
CA VAL A 86 5.80 -1.28 -5.27
C VAL A 86 6.79 -0.13 -5.11
N VAL A 87 7.31 0.34 -6.23
CA VAL A 87 8.19 1.52 -6.32
C VAL A 87 7.45 2.61 -7.08
N PRO A 88 6.65 3.45 -6.38
CA PRO A 88 5.86 4.47 -7.05
C PRO A 88 6.76 5.61 -7.56
N PRO A 89 6.43 6.21 -8.71
CA PRO A 89 7.13 7.42 -9.18
C PRO A 89 7.02 8.54 -8.14
N SER A 90 8.06 9.36 -8.02
CA SER A 90 8.14 10.40 -6.99
C SER A 90 7.00 11.42 -7.09
N LEU A 91 6.53 11.68 -8.32
CA LEU A 91 5.36 12.54 -8.55
C LEU A 91 4.10 12.02 -7.88
N TYR A 92 3.84 10.71 -7.95
CA TYR A 92 2.66 10.11 -7.32
C TYR A 92 2.72 10.27 -5.81
N LEU A 93 3.90 10.07 -5.20
CA LEU A 93 4.08 10.23 -3.76
C LEU A 93 3.91 11.68 -3.30
N SER A 94 4.49 12.63 -4.04
CA SER A 94 4.40 14.05 -3.70
C SER A 94 2.96 14.58 -3.76
N LEU A 95 2.21 14.13 -4.78
CA LEU A 95 0.81 14.50 -4.96
C LEU A 95 -0.13 13.79 -3.97
N ALA A 96 0.14 12.53 -3.64
CA ALA A 96 -0.67 11.77 -2.68
C ALA A 96 -0.38 12.13 -1.22
N GLY A 97 0.67 12.90 -0.94
CA GLY A 97 1.11 13.20 0.42
C GLY A 97 0.09 14.01 1.22
N THR A 98 -0.53 13.37 2.22
CA THR A 98 -1.57 13.97 3.08
C THR A 98 -1.11 14.19 4.53
N GLU A 99 0.07 13.69 4.90
CA GLU A 99 0.59 13.80 6.26
C GLU A 99 0.92 15.25 6.63
N GLY A 100 0.89 15.56 7.92
CA GLY A 100 1.13 16.93 8.40
C GLY A 100 2.49 17.48 7.98
N GLU A 101 3.54 16.66 8.07
CA GLU A 101 4.90 17.01 7.63
C GLU A 101 4.97 17.27 6.11
N GLU A 102 4.28 16.46 5.31
CA GLU A 102 4.28 16.58 3.85
C GLU A 102 3.55 17.84 3.39
N LYS A 103 2.44 18.19 4.07
CA LYS A 103 1.73 19.46 3.85
C LYS A 103 2.58 20.66 4.24
N ALA A 104 3.32 20.57 5.35
CA ALA A 104 4.22 21.63 5.79
C ALA A 104 5.37 21.83 4.79
N GLU A 105 6.00 20.75 4.31
CA GLU A 105 7.04 20.81 3.27
C GLU A 105 6.49 21.44 1.98
N ARG A 106 5.30 21.04 1.54
CA ARG A 106 4.66 21.63 0.35
C ARG A 106 4.46 23.13 0.51
N LYS A 107 3.93 23.57 1.66
CA LYS A 107 3.74 25.00 1.95
C LYS A 107 5.08 25.74 1.96
N GLN A 108 6.12 25.17 2.57
CA GLN A 108 7.45 25.77 2.58
C GLN A 108 7.98 25.96 1.15
N VAL A 109 7.86 24.97 0.28
CA VAL A 109 8.29 25.08 -1.12
C VAL A 109 7.49 26.14 -1.89
N MET A 110 6.18 26.23 -1.66
CA MET A 110 5.35 27.28 -2.25
C MET A 110 5.81 28.69 -1.83
N ASP A 111 6.12 28.88 -0.54
CA ASP A 111 6.56 30.16 0.01
C ASP A 111 7.98 30.53 -0.50
N GLU A 112 8.89 29.56 -0.57
CA GLU A 112 10.26 29.72 -1.07
C GLU A 112 10.30 30.08 -2.56
N LEU A 113 9.53 29.38 -3.39
CA LEU A 113 9.56 29.51 -4.85
C LEU A 113 8.47 30.42 -5.41
N LYS A 114 7.54 30.88 -4.56
CA LYS A 114 6.36 31.67 -4.94
C LYS A 114 5.57 31.00 -6.08
N CYS A 115 5.34 29.71 -5.96
CA CYS A 115 4.71 28.88 -6.99
C CYS A 115 3.35 28.33 -6.54
N SER A 116 2.63 27.69 -7.47
CA SER A 116 1.35 27.04 -7.17
C SER A 116 1.56 25.76 -6.35
N GLU A 117 0.49 25.24 -5.74
CA GLU A 117 0.54 23.96 -5.01
C GLU A 117 0.97 22.79 -5.93
N LEU A 118 0.51 22.81 -7.19
CA LEU A 118 0.89 21.82 -8.18
C LEU A 118 2.38 21.89 -8.50
N ASP A 119 2.90 23.10 -8.75
CA ASP A 119 4.32 23.31 -9.04
C ASP A 119 5.21 22.91 -7.85
N ALA A 120 4.77 23.21 -6.63
CA ALA A 120 5.44 22.75 -5.41
C ALA A 120 5.47 21.22 -5.30
N GLY A 121 4.36 20.55 -5.64
CA GLY A 121 4.30 19.09 -5.71
C GLY A 121 5.28 18.51 -6.72
N ILE A 122 5.38 19.11 -7.91
CA ILE A 122 6.34 18.71 -8.95
C ILE A 122 7.79 18.95 -8.49
N GLU A 123 8.07 20.08 -7.86
CA GLU A 123 9.41 20.36 -7.32
C GLU A 123 9.81 19.39 -6.21
N ILE A 124 8.91 19.06 -5.28
CA ILE A 124 9.16 18.04 -4.25
C ILE A 124 9.44 16.67 -4.90
N ALA A 125 8.71 16.33 -5.96
CA ALA A 125 8.95 15.11 -6.71
C ALA A 125 10.35 15.10 -7.35
N ARG A 126 10.77 16.22 -7.95
CA ARG A 126 12.11 16.41 -8.51
C ARG A 126 13.21 16.23 -7.44
N ARG A 127 13.07 16.90 -6.29
CA ARG A 127 13.98 16.76 -5.13
C ARG A 127 14.02 15.32 -4.61
N MET A 128 12.90 14.61 -4.66
CA MET A 128 12.80 13.20 -4.26
C MET A 128 13.51 12.28 -5.26
N ASP A 129 13.39 12.53 -6.58
CA ASP A 129 14.12 11.78 -7.61
C ASP A 129 15.63 11.94 -7.48
N GLU A 130 16.13 13.14 -7.18
CA GLU A 130 17.55 13.38 -6.87
C GLU A 130 18.00 12.54 -5.67
N LYS A 131 17.25 12.57 -4.55
CA LYS A 131 17.55 11.76 -3.35
C LYS A 131 17.48 10.25 -3.60
N ARG A 132 16.69 9.82 -4.58
CA ARG A 132 16.55 8.41 -5.00
C ARG A 132 17.60 7.98 -6.03
N GLY A 133 18.39 8.91 -6.57
CA GLY A 133 19.33 8.64 -7.66
C GLY A 133 18.66 8.36 -9.00
N ILE A 134 17.44 8.88 -9.20
CA ILE A 134 16.65 8.75 -10.44
C ILE A 134 16.82 9.99 -11.33
N GLY A 135 17.25 11.12 -10.75
CA GLY A 135 17.39 12.39 -11.46
C GLY A 135 18.51 12.38 -12.51
N GLY A 136 18.12 12.62 -13.76
CA GLY A 136 18.96 13.03 -14.89
C GLY A 136 18.28 14.18 -15.63
#